data_AF-A0A379G9D3-F1
#
_entry.id   AF-A0A379G9D3-F1
#
_cell.length_a   1.000
_cell.length_b   1.000
_cell.length_c   1.000
_cell.angle_alpha   90.00
_cell.angle_beta   90.00
_cell.angle_gamma   90.00
#
_symmetry.space_group_name_H-M   'P 1'
#
loop_
_entity.id
_entity.type
_entity.pdbx_description
1 polymer ?
#
loop_
_entity_poly.entity_id
_entity_poly.type
_entity_poly.pdbx_seq_one_letter_code
_entity_poly.pdbx_strand_id
1 'polypeptide(L)'
;MKTTINSLIELTAISNNENRIELYKAMAQKLKNATKQEQNHLLKHFYSNLCGLMAHSEMESNEYNKLNILLKHLQNICQASQQP
;
A
#
# COMPACT_ATOMS: atom_id res chain seq x y z
N MET A 1 -0.40 9.91 -4.79
CA MET A 1 0.94 9.29 -4.82
C MET A 1 1.75 9.56 -3.55
N LYS A 2 2.08 10.82 -3.22
CA LYS A 2 2.80 11.17 -1.98
C LYS A 2 2.15 10.57 -0.73
N THR A 3 0.81 10.64 -0.63
CA THR A 3 0.02 10.03 0.46
C THR A 3 0.23 8.52 0.59
N THR A 4 0.23 7.79 -0.54
CA THR A 4 0.46 6.35 -0.58
C THR A 4 1.87 6.01 -0.10
N ILE A 5 2.88 6.70 -0.62
CA ILE A 5 4.29 6.48 -0.24
C ILE A 5 4.50 6.74 1.24
N ASN A 6 3.96 7.84 1.78
CA ASN A 6 4.07 8.16 3.21
C ASN A 6 3.38 7.10 4.07
N SER A 7 2.19 6.64 3.67
CA SER A 7 1.47 5.59 4.41
C SER A 7 2.27 4.28 4.46
N LEU A 8 2.93 3.91 3.35
CA LEU A 8 3.81 2.74 3.30
C LEU A 8 5.02 2.92 4.23
N ILE A 9 5.64 4.09 4.26
CA ILE A 9 6.75 4.39 5.18
C ILE A 9 6.29 4.31 6.64
N GLU A 10 5.14 4.88 6.97
CA GLU A 10 4.59 4.80 8.34
C GLU A 10 4.30 3.35 8.76
N LEU A 11 3.80 2.51 7.84
CA LEU A 11 3.62 1.08 8.09
C LEU A 11 4.93 0.36 8.44
N THR A 12 6.07 0.76 7.85
CA THR A 12 7.38 0.20 8.22
C THR A 12 7.80 0.51 9.65
N ALA A 13 7.35 1.62 10.21
CA ALA A 13 7.72 2.05 11.55
C ALA A 13 6.86 1.40 12.65
N ILE A 14 5.65 0.94 12.31
CA ILE A 14 4.69 0.38 13.28
C ILE A 14 4.50 -1.13 13.15
N SER A 15 4.95 -1.74 12.05
CA SER A 15 4.88 -3.19 11.90
C SER A 15 5.94 -3.87 12.75
N ASN A 16 5.56 -4.99 13.37
CA ASN A 16 6.46 -5.86 14.14
C ASN A 16 6.97 -7.07 13.33
N ASN A 17 6.65 -7.14 12.03
CA ASN A 17 6.98 -8.27 11.17
C ASN A 17 7.96 -7.85 10.06
N GLU A 18 9.16 -8.43 10.08
CA GLU A 18 10.24 -8.08 9.14
C GLU A 18 9.85 -8.25 7.67
N ASN A 19 9.12 -9.31 7.33
CA ASN A 19 8.67 -9.54 5.95
C ASN A 19 7.69 -8.46 5.49
N ARG A 20 6.76 -8.02 6.37
CA ARG A 20 5.84 -6.92 6.06
C ARG A 20 6.57 -5.59 5.97
N ILE A 21 7.53 -5.32 6.86
CA ILE A 21 8.39 -4.15 6.80
C ILE A 21 9.09 -4.05 5.44
N GLU A 22 9.76 -5.12 5.00
CA GLU A 22 10.47 -5.14 3.72
C GLU A 22 9.52 -5.01 2.53
N LEU A 23 8.33 -5.63 2.59
CA LEU A 23 7.28 -5.45 1.59
C LEU A 23 6.88 -3.97 1.46
N TYR A 24 6.59 -3.28 2.57
CA TYR A 24 6.18 -1.88 2.56
C TYR A 24 7.32 -0.96 2.04
N LYS A 25 8.56 -1.20 2.47
CA LYS A 25 9.74 -0.48 1.94
C LYS A 25 9.87 -0.65 0.43
N ALA A 26 9.79 -1.89 -0.06
CA ALA A 26 9.92 -2.19 -1.48
C ALA A 26 8.81 -1.55 -2.31
N MET A 27 7.57 -1.58 -1.83
CA MET A 27 6.44 -0.89 -2.48
C MET A 27 6.66 0.63 -2.53
N ALA A 28 7.08 1.24 -1.42
CA ALA A 28 7.34 2.68 -1.36
C ALA A 28 8.45 3.09 -2.33
N GLN A 29 9.53 2.32 -2.40
CA GLN A 29 10.65 2.57 -3.29
C GLN A 29 10.26 2.42 -4.77
N LYS A 30 9.47 1.41 -5.11
CA LYS A 30 8.94 1.22 -6.47
C LYS A 30 8.08 2.41 -6.90
N LEU A 31 7.20 2.93 -6.05
CA LEU A 31 6.39 4.12 -6.38
C LEU A 31 7.24 5.38 -6.55
N LYS A 32 8.25 5.58 -5.70
CA LYS A 32 9.17 6.74 -5.79
C LYS A 32 9.91 6.77 -7.12
N ASN A 33 10.31 5.61 -7.63
CA ASN A 33 11.13 5.50 -8.84
C ASN A 33 10.31 5.36 -10.14
N ALA A 34 9.01 5.05 -10.05
CA ALA A 34 8.16 4.82 -11.20
C ALA A 34 7.69 6.14 -11.85
N THR A 35 7.55 6.12 -13.18
CA THR A 35 6.86 7.18 -13.93
C THR A 35 5.39 7.26 -13.54
N LYS A 36 4.71 8.36 -13.88
CA LYS A 36 3.28 8.56 -13.56
C LYS A 36 2.38 7.45 -14.14
N GLN A 37 2.70 6.95 -15.33
CA GLN A 37 1.94 5.88 -15.98
C GLN A 37 2.16 4.54 -15.27
N GLU A 38 3.41 4.20 -14.96
CA GLU A 38 3.75 2.97 -14.22
C GLU A 38 3.19 2.98 -12.81
N GLN A 39 3.18 4.14 -12.14
CA GLN A 39 2.59 4.32 -10.83
C GLN A 39 1.14 3.84 -10.77
N ASN A 40 0.29 4.21 -11.74
CA ASN A 40 -1.10 3.76 -11.77
C ASN A 40 -1.22 2.24 -11.90
N HIS A 41 -0.34 1.60 -12.68
CA HIS A 41 -0.31 0.15 -12.81
C HIS A 41 0.14 -0.52 -11.50
N LEU A 42 1.19 0.01 -10.87
CA LEU A 42 1.70 -0.48 -9.58
C LEU A 42 0.65 -0.38 -8.47
N LEU A 43 -0.14 0.69 -8.42
CA LEU A 43 -1.18 0.85 -7.39
C LEU A 43 -2.23 -0.26 -7.44
N LYS A 44 -2.63 -0.73 -8.63
CA LYS A 44 -3.59 -1.84 -8.78
C LYS A 44 -3.02 -3.15 -8.22
N HIS A 45 -1.77 -3.46 -8.57
CA HIS A 45 -1.07 -4.64 -8.03
C HIS A 45 -0.87 -4.56 -6.53
N PHE A 46 -0.49 -3.40 -6.02
CA PHE A 46 -0.28 -3.20 -4.59
C PHE A 46 -1.58 -3.31 -3.81
N TYR A 47 -2.67 -2.76 -4.33
CA TYR A 47 -3.99 -2.94 -3.72
C TYR A 47 -4.32 -4.44 -3.55
N SER A 48 -4.19 -5.24 -4.61
CA SER A 48 -4.46 -6.68 -4.55
C SER A 48 -3.56 -7.39 -3.52
N ASN A 49 -2.26 -7.10 -3.53
CA ASN A 49 -1.31 -7.73 -2.60
C ASN A 49 -1.59 -7.36 -1.14
N LEU A 50 -1.92 -6.09 -0.88
CA LEU A 50 -2.22 -5.60 0.46
C LEU A 50 -3.57 -6.13 0.99
N CYS A 51 -4.57 -6.30 0.12
CA CYS A 51 -5.81 -7.00 0.47
C CYS A 51 -5.53 -8.46 0.86
N GLY A 52 -4.72 -9.19 0.08
CA GLY A 52 -4.34 -10.55 0.41
C GLY A 52 -3.55 -10.64 1.72
N LEU A 53 -2.63 -9.70 1.94
CA LEU A 53 -1.87 -9.60 3.20
C LEU A 53 -2.80 -9.44 4.40
N MET A 54 -3.77 -8.53 4.31
CA MET A 54 -4.73 -8.25 5.39
C MET A 54 -5.71 -9.41 5.64
N ALA A 55 -6.07 -10.18 4.60
CA ALA A 55 -6.98 -11.32 4.73
C ALA A 55 -6.32 -12.57 5.35
N HIS A 56 -4.99 -12.68 5.28
CA HIS A 56 -4.27 -13.92 5.62
C HIS A 56 -3.16 -13.75 6.65
N SER A 57 -3.01 -12.56 7.25
CA SER A 57 -1.98 -12.30 8.26
C SER A 57 -2.57 -11.80 9.56
N GLU A 58 -2.07 -12.31 10.67
CA GLU A 58 -2.26 -11.68 11.97
C GLU A 58 -1.42 -10.40 12.05
N MET A 59 -2.09 -9.29 12.38
CA MET A 59 -1.52 -7.95 12.47
C MET A 59 -1.94 -7.32 13.79
N GLU A 60 -1.05 -6.50 14.36
CA GLU A 60 -1.43 -5.64 15.47
C GLU A 60 -2.46 -4.59 15.02
N SER A 61 -3.31 -4.16 15.95
CA SER A 61 -4.42 -3.25 15.67
C SER A 61 -3.97 -1.92 15.03
N ASN A 62 -2.79 -1.41 15.40
CA ASN A 62 -2.23 -0.19 14.81
C ASN A 62 -1.88 -0.36 13.32
N GLU A 63 -1.17 -1.43 12.97
CA GLU A 63 -0.78 -1.77 11.61
C GLU A 63 -2.03 -2.06 10.77
N TYR A 64 -2.94 -2.89 11.29
CA TYR A 64 -4.20 -3.23 10.64
C TYR A 64 -5.03 -1.97 10.31
N ASN A 65 -5.22 -1.08 11.29
CA ASN A 65 -6.00 0.13 11.10
C ASN A 65 -5.37 1.05 10.05
N LYS A 66 -4.05 1.20 10.07
CA LYS A 66 -3.33 2.01 9.09
C LYS A 66 -3.39 1.42 7.69
N LEU A 67 -3.24 0.10 7.58
CA LEU A 67 -3.34 -0.63 6.32
C LEU A 67 -4.75 -0.51 5.73
N ASN A 68 -5.78 -0.64 6.55
CA ASN A 68 -7.18 -0.47 6.13
C ASN A 68 -7.44 0.94 5.56
N ILE A 69 -6.91 1.99 6.19
CA ILE A 69 -6.99 3.37 5.69
C ILE A 69 -6.29 3.49 4.33
N LEU A 70 -5.10 2.90 4.19
CA LEU A 70 -4.37 2.88 2.93
C LEU A 70 -5.16 2.16 1.83
N LEU A 71 -5.75 1.00 2.12
CA LEU A 71 -6.55 0.23 1.17
C LEU A 71 -7.76 1.01 0.66
N LYS A 72 -8.49 1.71 1.55
CA LYS A 72 -9.60 2.59 1.15
C LYS A 72 -9.13 3.72 0.23
N HIS A 73 -7.98 4.32 0.54
CA HIS A 73 -7.39 5.34 -0.33
C HIS A 73 -7.02 4.80 -1.71
N LEU A 74 -6.42 3.61 -1.78
CA LEU A 74 -6.06 2.94 -3.02
C LEU A 74 -7.29 2.56 -3.85
N GLN A 75 -8.34 2.06 -3.20
CA GLN A 75 -9.60 1.73 -3.85
C GLN A 75 -10.20 2.96 -4.56
N ASN A 76 -10.25 4.11 -3.87
CA ASN A 76 -10.76 5.36 -4.45
C ASN A 76 -9.95 5.79 -5.68
N ILE A 77 -8.61 5.67 -5.63
CA ILE A 77 -7.76 5.98 -6.79
C ILE A 77 -8.03 5.01 -7.95
N CYS A 78 -8.14 3.72 -7.66
CA CYS A 78 -8.39 2.70 -8.68
C CYS A 78 -9.74 2.93 -9.37
N GLN A 79 -10.79 3.24 -8.61
CA GLN A 79 -12.12 3.54 -9.15
C GLN A 79 -12.14 4.84 -9.98
N ALA A 80 -11.48 5.90 -9.52
CA ALA A 80 -11.37 7.15 -10.28
C ALA A 80 -10.62 6.95 -11.61
N SER A 81 -9.66 6.03 -11.66
CA SER A 81 -8.93 5.68 -12.89
C SER A 81 -9.71 4.79 -13.88
N GLN A 82 -10.95 4.41 -13.55
CA GLN A 82 -11.83 3.59 -14.40
C GLN A 82 -12.99 4.39 -15.02
N GLN A 83 -13.11 5.69 -14.72
CA GLN A 83 -14.09 6.55 -15.40
C GLN A 83 -13.58 6.95 -16.79
N PRO A 84 -14.41 6.82 -17.84
CA PRO A 84 -14.04 7.08 -19.24
C PRO A 84 -13.74 8.55 -19.53
#